data_AF-A0A849VGL7-F1
#
_entry.id   AF-A0A849VGL7-F1
#
_cell.length_a   1.000
_cell.length_b   1.000
_cell.length_c   1.000
_cell.angle_alpha   90.00
_cell.angle_beta   90.00
_cell.angle_gamma   90.00
#
_symmetry.space_group_name_H-M   'P 1'
#
loop_
_entity.id
_entity.type
_entity.pdbx_description
1 polymer ?
#
loop_
_entity_poly.entity_id
_entity_poly.type
_entity_poly.pdbx_seq_one_letter_code
_entity_poly.pdbx_strand_id
1 'polypeptide(L)' 'MVWFLLSLLSAVILYVEAVRKGMPIKRWVFAGLMCGPGAWYLFNVHHRRAWLRSQVTTYCIWKA' A
#
# COMPACT_ATOMS: atom_id res chain seq x y z
N MET A 1 6.67 1.24 -25.44
CA MET A 1 5.30 0.69 -25.35
C MET A 1 5.10 -0.15 -24.07
N VAL A 2 5.85 -1.23 -23.86
CA VAL A 2 5.64 -2.20 -22.76
C VAL A 2 5.79 -1.60 -21.34
N TRP A 3 6.75 -0.68 -21.15
CA TRP A 3 6.95 0.00 -19.86
C TRP A 3 5.77 0.86 -19.39
N PHE A 4 5.07 1.51 -20.34
CA PHE A 4 3.87 2.29 -20.03
C PHE A 4 2.71 1.39 -19.60
N LEU A 5 2.54 0.24 -20.27
CA LEU A 5 1.51 -0.74 -19.91
C LEU A 5 1.77 -1.33 -18.53
N LEU A 6 3.03 -1.66 -18.20
CA LEU A 6 3.44 -2.14 -16.87
C LEU A 6 3.17 -1.10 -15.77
N SER A 7 3.48 0.18 -16.04
CA SER A 7 3.20 1.25 -15.08
C SER A 7 1.70 1.42 -14.85
N LEU A 8 0.88 1.44 -15.91
CA LEU A 8 -0.59 1.50 -15.83
C LEU A 8 -1.19 0.32 -15.07
N LEU A 9 -0.77 -0.91 -15.38
CA LEU A 9 -1.21 -2.11 -14.66
C LEU A 9 -0.86 -2.03 -13.18
N SER A 10 0.37 -1.61 -12.86
CA SER A 10 0.80 -1.48 -11.47
C SER A 10 0.00 -0.41 -10.72
N ALA A 11 -0.36 0.70 -11.37
CA ALA A 11 -1.20 1.74 -10.79
C ALA A 11 -2.63 1.24 -10.50
N VAL A 12 -3.23 0.46 -11.41
CA VAL A 12 -4.57 -0.13 -11.20
C VAL A 12 -4.56 -1.14 -10.05
N ILE A 13 -3.54 -2.01 -9.99
CA ILE A 13 -3.40 -2.99 -8.90
C ILE A 13 -3.24 -2.27 -7.56
N LEU A 14 -2.39 -1.23 -7.49
CA LEU A 14 -2.20 -0.41 -6.30
C LEU A 14 -3.46 0.35 -5.90
N TYR A 15 -4.27 0.81 -6.87
CA TYR A 15 -5.55 1.44 -6.60
C TYR A 15 -6.52 0.46 -5.92
N VAL A 16 -6.67 -0.75 -6.47
CA VAL A 16 -7.55 -1.79 -5.90
C VAL A 16 -7.08 -2.20 -4.50
N GLU A 17 -5.78 -2.42 -4.32
CA GLU A 17 -5.19 -2.75 -3.02
C GLU A 17 -5.34 -1.61 -2.00
N ALA A 18 -5.19 -0.36 -2.41
CA ALA A 18 -5.41 0.81 -1.56
C ALA A 18 -6.86 0.92 -1.10
N VAL A 19 -7.82 0.68 -1.99
CA VAL A 19 -9.25 0.67 -1.66
C VAL A 19 -9.58 -0.47 -0.70
N ARG A 20 -9.09 -1.69 -0.95
CA ARG A 20 -9.36 -2.86 -0.07
C ARG A 20 -8.80 -2.69 1.34
N LYS A 21 -7.66 -2.01 1.49
CA LYS A 21 -6.97 -1.81 2.78
C LYS A 21 -7.30 -0.46 3.44
N GLY A 22 -8.15 0.37 2.84
CA GLY A 22 -8.53 1.68 3.39
C GLY A 22 -7.37 2.67 3.52
N MET A 23 -6.30 2.49 2.73
CA MET A 23 -5.10 3.34 2.78
C MET A 23 -5.25 4.55 1.83
N PRO A 24 -4.55 5.68 2.06
CA PRO A 24 -4.74 6.91 1.29
C PRO A 24 -4.39 6.75 -0.20
N ILE A 25 -5.42 6.51 -1.02
CA ILE A 25 -5.33 6.12 -2.44
C ILE A 25 -4.44 7.08 -3.25
N LYS A 26 -4.61 8.40 -3.06
CA LYS A 26 -3.91 9.43 -3.84
C LYS A 26 -2.39 9.32 -3.78
N ARG A 27 -1.82 8.94 -2.62
CA ARG A 27 -0.37 8.82 -2.43
C ARG A 27 0.19 7.58 -3.11
N TRP A 28 -0.56 6.48 -3.07
CA TRP A 28 -0.11 5.19 -3.57
C TRP A 28 -0.24 5.04 -5.08
N VAL A 29 -1.25 5.70 -5.69
CA VAL A 29 -1.36 5.79 -7.16
C VAL A 29 -0.18 6.57 -7.75
N PHE A 30 0.21 7.69 -7.14
CA PHE A 30 1.36 8.47 -7.58
C PHE A 30 2.67 7.67 -7.45
N ALA A 31 2.83 6.92 -6.36
CA ALA A 31 3.97 6.02 -6.18
C ALA A 31 4.01 4.88 -7.20
N GLY A 32 2.85 4.29 -7.56
CA GLY A 32 2.74 3.28 -8.62
C GLY A 32 3.14 3.81 -9.99
N LEU A 33 2.77 5.05 -10.29
CA LEU A 33 3.12 5.71 -11.54
C LEU A 33 4.63 6.01 -11.64
N MET A 34 5.27 6.43 -10.53
CA MET A 34 6.71 6.74 -10.49
C MET A 34 7.61 5.51 -10.35
N CYS A 35 7.27 4.55 -9.48
CA CYS A 35 8.13 3.42 -9.13
C CYS A 35 7.69 2.08 -9.75
N GLY A 36 6.56 2.05 -10.48
CA GLY A 36 6.04 0.85 -11.10
C GLY A 36 5.86 -0.31 -10.10
N PRO A 37 6.29 -1.54 -10.42
CA PRO A 37 6.09 -2.71 -9.56
C PRO A 37 6.77 -2.59 -8.17
N GLY A 38 7.79 -1.74 -8.02
CA GLY A 38 8.44 -1.50 -6.73
C GLY A 38 7.51 -0.84 -5.69
N ALA A 39 6.53 -0.07 -6.13
CA ALA A 39 5.56 0.56 -5.25
C ALA A 39 4.65 -0.47 -4.56
N TRP A 40 4.42 -1.65 -5.17
CA TRP A 40 3.65 -2.73 -4.54
C TRP A 40 4.36 -3.33 -3.33
N TYR A 41 5.68 -3.52 -3.44
CA TYR A 41 6.48 -3.99 -2.32
C TYR A 41 6.46 -2.99 -1.15
N LEU A 42 6.65 -1.71 -1.45
CA LEU A 42 6.55 -0.61 -0.47
C LEU A 42 5.18 -0.54 0.19
N PHE A 43 4.10 -0.73 -0.58
CA PHE A 43 2.74 -0.75 -0.07
C PHE A 43 2.51 -1.89 0.95
N ASN A 44 3.00 -3.10 0.67
CA ASN A 44 2.89 -4.22 1.59
C ASN A 44 3.70 -4.00 2.88
N VAL A 45 4.92 -3.45 2.79
CA VAL A 45 5.72 -3.11 3.97
C VAL A 45 5.03 -2.04 4.82
N HIS A 46 4.46 -1.01 4.20
CA HIS A 46 3.81 0.07 4.93
C HIS A 46 2.51 -0.39 5.58
N HIS A 47 1.73 -1.24 4.90
CA HIS A 47 0.56 -1.92 5.46
C HIS A 47 0.94 -2.76 6.69
N ARG A 48 2.00 -3.58 6.58
CA ARG A 48 2.50 -4.39 7.71
C ARG A 48 2.89 -3.52 8.91
N ARG A 49 3.57 -2.39 8.67
CA ARG A 49 3.93 -1.45 9.74
C ARG A 49 2.71 -0.79 10.39
N ALA A 50 1.72 -0.40 9.60
CA ALA A 50 0.48 0.18 10.12
C ALA A 50 -0.30 -0.85 10.96
N TRP A 51 -0.41 -2.09 10.47
CA TRP A 51 -1.06 -3.18 11.17
C TRP A 51 -0.36 -3.54 12.49
N LEU A 52 0.98 -3.62 12.50
CA LEU A 52 1.76 -3.85 13.72
C LEU A 52 1.57 -2.72 14.75
N ARG A 53 1.50 -1.45 14.30
CA ARG A 53 1.21 -0.32 15.19
C ARG A 53 -0.17 -0.47 15.84
N SER A 54 -1.20 -0.78 15.05
CA SER A 54 -2.56 -1.01 15.56
C SER A 54 -2.59 -2.18 16.55
N GLN A 55 -1.90 -3.27 16.24
CA GLN A 55 -1.84 -4.42 17.14
C GLN A 55 -1.14 -4.12 18.46
N VAL A 56 0.01 -3.42 18.44
CA VAL A 56 0.71 -3.01 19.68
C VAL A 56 -0.22 -2.20 20.58
N THR A 57 -1.01 -1.27 20.02
CA THR A 57 -1.99 -0.51 20.80
C THR A 57 -3.06 -1.43 21.40
N THR A 58 -3.60 -2.38 20.64
CA THR A 58 -4.60 -3.34 21.15
C THR A 58 -4.05 -4.26 22.24
N TYR A 59 -2.81 -4.75 22.12
CA TYR A 59 -2.18 -5.59 23.15
C TYR A 59 -1.92 -4.82 24.44
N CYS A 60 -1.56 -3.54 24.37
CA CYS A 60 -1.39 -2.70 25.55
C CYS A 60 -2.72 -2.41 26.26
N ILE A 61 -3.84 -2.26 25.53
CA ILE A 61 -5.16 -2.00 26.13
C ILE A 61 -5.72 -3.26 26.80
N TRP A 62 -5.45 -4.46 26.28
CA TRP A 62 -5.87 -5.73 26.89
C TRP A 62 -5.06 -6.15 28.12
N LYS A 63 -3.90 -5.53 28.35
CA LYS A 63 -2.99 -5.78 29.48
C LYS A 63 -3.06 -4.66 30.54
N ALA A 64 -4.05 -3.77 30.47
CA ALA A 64 -4.31 -2.73 31.45
C ALA A 64 -5.44 -3.11 32.40
#